data_AF-A0AAI8ESR5-F1
#
_entry.id   AF-A0AAI8ESR5-F1
#
_cell.length_a   1.000
_cell.length_b   1.000
_cell.length_c   1.000
_cell.angle_alpha   90.00
_cell.angle_beta   90.00
_cell.angle_gamma   90.00
#
_symmetry.space_group_name_H-M   'P 1'
#
loop_
_entity.id
_entity.type
_entity.pdbx_description
1 polymer ?
#
loop_
_entity_poly.entity_id
_entity_poly.type
_entity_poly.pdbx_seq_one_letter_code
_entity_poly.pdbx_strand_id
1 'polypeptide(L)'
;MADNLNLIPQGFGSLHDMQYVRLAGTDAVAFAHAQFANDVQALAIGQWQWNAWLTAKGRVIAIFALLREDDAHLLMLLPDGNAAEIATQLSRFVFRRKLKIGIATLFAYGGFAAPEHAHAARAEIGTQRIELDLGSTALPRTLLLYSADALATPIELPSADAQWRTTDLQLGLARLVEGQREQWTPQQLALDRLQAYSVKKGCYPGQEIVARTHFLGKAKRALQLLETDAAVDAGDAVALDGSAIGTVVSVAGNLALAVLPLELTLDAGTALQAGRHGARPRALTTGLER
;
A
#
# COMPACT_ATOMS: atom_id res chain seq x y z
N MET A 1 13.75 12.54 33.89
CA MET A 1 12.49 12.01 33.34
C MET A 1 11.75 13.20 32.75
N ALA A 2 12.14 13.59 31.55
CA ALA A 2 11.56 14.74 30.86
C ALA A 2 10.25 14.33 30.18
N ASP A 3 9.33 15.28 30.05
CA ASP A 3 7.98 15.15 29.51
C ASP A 3 7.87 14.30 28.23
N ASN A 4 7.51 13.02 28.38
CA ASN A 4 7.05 12.17 27.27
C ASN A 4 5.59 12.48 26.86
N LEU A 5 4.93 13.44 27.52
CA LEU A 5 3.47 13.61 27.46
C LEU A 5 2.94 14.23 26.17
N ASN A 6 3.78 14.80 25.30
CA ASN A 6 3.35 15.50 24.07
C ASN A 6 4.09 15.09 22.78
N LEU A 7 4.77 13.94 22.76
CA LEU A 7 5.49 13.52 21.55
C LEU A 7 4.54 13.18 20.39
N ILE A 8 3.35 12.65 20.68
CA ILE A 8 2.34 12.27 19.70
C ILE A 8 1.12 13.21 19.89
N PRO A 9 0.66 13.92 18.85
CA PRO A 9 -0.49 14.81 18.97
C PRO A 9 -1.78 14.08 19.39
N GLN A 10 -2.69 14.81 20.02
CA GLN A 10 -4.03 14.26 20.31
C GLN A 10 -4.76 13.88 19.02
N GLY A 11 -5.58 12.82 19.09
CA GLY A 11 -6.34 12.31 17.94
C GLY A 11 -5.59 11.27 17.09
N PHE A 12 -4.36 10.92 17.45
CA PHE A 12 -3.63 9.79 16.88
C PHE A 12 -3.89 8.50 17.67
N GLY A 13 -3.80 7.36 16.99
CA GLY A 13 -3.88 6.02 17.57
C GLY A 13 -2.73 5.12 17.13
N SER A 14 -2.45 4.07 17.91
CA SER A 14 -1.39 3.10 17.59
C SER A 14 -1.72 2.33 16.32
N LEU A 15 -0.71 2.12 15.45
CA LEU A 15 -0.78 1.21 14.31
C LEU A 15 0.21 0.07 14.50
N HIS A 16 -0.30 -1.16 14.55
CA HIS A 16 0.47 -2.36 14.88
C HIS A 16 0.82 -3.21 13.67
N ASP A 17 0.01 -3.12 12.61
CA ASP A 17 0.15 -3.99 11.43
C ASP A 17 1.31 -3.57 10.51
N MET A 18 1.74 -2.30 10.58
CA MET A 18 2.75 -1.74 9.68
C MET A 18 4.15 -2.27 10.01
N GLN A 19 4.87 -2.73 9.01
CA GLN A 19 6.28 -3.11 9.13
C GLN A 19 7.14 -2.40 8.09
N TYR A 20 8.46 -2.45 8.28
CA TYR A 20 9.38 -1.62 7.50
C TYR A 20 10.60 -2.40 7.05
N VAL A 21 10.99 -2.17 5.79
CA VAL A 21 12.26 -2.65 5.25
C VAL A 21 13.09 -1.44 4.86
N ARG A 22 14.35 -1.42 5.29
CA ARG A 22 15.32 -0.40 4.93
C ARG A 22 16.31 -0.96 3.92
N LEU A 23 16.54 -0.20 2.85
CA LEU A 23 17.60 -0.44 1.89
C LEU A 23 18.65 0.65 2.13
N ALA A 24 19.85 0.26 2.55
CA ALA A 24 20.92 1.17 2.95
C ALA A 24 22.21 0.91 2.16
N GLY A 25 22.69 1.92 1.43
CA GLY A 25 23.95 1.91 0.71
C GLY A 25 23.88 2.63 -0.63
N THR A 26 25.05 2.90 -1.22
CA THR A 26 25.20 3.70 -2.45
C THR A 26 24.48 3.12 -3.67
N ASP A 27 24.14 1.83 -3.64
CA ASP A 27 23.41 1.14 -4.71
C ASP A 27 21.90 1.02 -4.44
N ALA A 28 21.37 1.53 -3.32
CA ALA A 28 19.98 1.31 -2.90
C ALA A 28 18.96 1.77 -3.94
N VAL A 29 19.09 2.98 -4.46
CA VAL A 29 18.21 3.54 -5.50
C VAL A 29 18.27 2.72 -6.78
N ALA A 30 19.47 2.40 -7.25
CA ALA A 30 19.65 1.63 -8.49
C ALA A 30 19.13 0.19 -8.36
N PHE A 31 19.30 -0.43 -7.19
CA PHE A 31 18.73 -1.75 -6.88
C PHE A 31 17.19 -1.70 -6.84
N ALA A 32 16.62 -0.77 -6.09
CA ALA A 32 15.17 -0.59 -5.98
C ALA A 32 14.54 -0.27 -7.34
N HIS A 33 15.19 0.57 -8.16
CA HIS A 33 14.76 0.84 -9.52
C HIS A 33 14.77 -0.42 -10.39
N ALA A 34 15.71 -1.34 -10.21
CA ALA A 34 15.75 -2.58 -10.99
C ALA A 34 14.73 -3.63 -10.52
N GLN A 35 14.24 -3.56 -9.28
CA GLN A 35 13.34 -4.57 -8.69
C GLN A 35 11.88 -4.16 -8.65
N PHE A 36 11.60 -2.88 -8.36
CA PHE A 36 10.23 -2.42 -8.11
C PHE A 36 9.57 -1.87 -9.37
N ALA A 37 8.23 -1.83 -9.37
CA ALA A 37 7.45 -1.52 -10.55
C ALA A 37 7.42 -0.03 -10.91
N ASN A 38 7.66 0.88 -9.94
CA ASN A 38 7.65 2.33 -10.16
C ASN A 38 9.05 2.91 -10.43
N ASP A 39 9.12 4.13 -10.94
CA ASP A 39 10.37 4.81 -11.25
C ASP A 39 11.05 5.36 -9.99
N VAL A 40 11.94 4.57 -9.40
CA VAL A 40 12.69 4.98 -8.20
C VAL A 40 13.82 5.97 -8.50
N GLN A 41 14.23 6.12 -9.76
CA GLN A 41 15.28 7.09 -10.11
C GLN A 41 14.73 8.51 -10.14
N ALA A 42 13.47 8.66 -10.56
CA ALA A 42 12.74 9.93 -10.54
C ALA A 42 12.30 10.37 -9.13
N LEU A 43 12.29 9.45 -8.15
CA LEU A 43 11.89 9.75 -6.78
C LEU A 43 12.92 10.66 -6.09
N ALA A 44 12.52 11.89 -5.77
CA ALA A 44 13.37 12.87 -5.11
C ALA A 44 13.61 12.54 -3.63
N ILE A 45 14.72 13.03 -3.07
CA ILE A 45 14.99 12.95 -1.63
C ILE A 45 13.89 13.69 -0.86
N GLY A 46 13.45 13.12 0.26
CA GLY A 46 12.33 13.62 1.07
C GLY A 46 10.96 13.33 0.47
N GLN A 47 10.89 12.67 -0.68
CA GLN A 47 9.63 12.24 -1.28
C GLN A 47 9.40 10.75 -1.13
N TRP A 48 8.12 10.38 -1.15
CA TRP A 48 7.66 9.01 -1.19
C TRP A 48 6.67 8.82 -2.33
N GLN A 49 6.59 7.59 -2.83
CA GLN A 49 5.62 7.20 -3.85
C GLN A 49 5.07 5.81 -3.54
N TRP A 50 3.89 5.49 -4.07
CA TRP A 50 3.44 4.12 -4.08
C TRP A 50 4.28 3.28 -5.03
N ASN A 51 4.46 2.02 -4.67
CA ASN A 51 5.20 1.07 -5.46
C ASN A 51 4.59 -0.33 -5.31
N ALA A 52 4.96 -1.20 -6.25
CA ALA A 52 4.65 -2.60 -6.18
C ALA A 52 5.90 -3.42 -6.46
N TRP A 53 6.00 -4.58 -5.82
CA TRP A 53 6.99 -5.59 -6.18
C TRP A 53 6.28 -6.76 -6.83
N LEU A 54 6.80 -7.21 -7.98
CA LEU A 54 6.13 -8.18 -8.83
C LEU A 54 6.96 -9.44 -9.03
N THR A 55 6.28 -10.55 -9.28
CA THR A 55 6.89 -11.75 -9.83
C THR A 55 7.33 -11.52 -11.29
N ALA A 56 8.19 -12.37 -11.81
CA ALA A 56 8.56 -12.37 -13.23
C ALA A 56 7.35 -12.51 -14.18
N LYS A 57 6.23 -13.07 -13.69
CA LYS A 57 4.96 -13.21 -14.42
C LYS A 57 4.04 -11.97 -14.27
N GLY A 58 4.53 -10.88 -13.71
CA GLY A 58 3.77 -9.63 -13.53
C GLY A 58 2.67 -9.72 -12.46
N ARG A 59 2.83 -10.59 -11.47
CA ARG A 59 1.88 -10.74 -10.36
C ARG A 59 2.35 -9.98 -9.13
N VAL A 60 1.45 -9.33 -8.40
CA VAL A 60 1.78 -8.47 -7.26
C VAL A 60 2.16 -9.31 -6.04
N ILE A 61 3.41 -9.16 -5.58
CA ILE A 61 3.93 -9.74 -4.34
C ILE A 61 3.58 -8.82 -3.15
N ALA A 62 3.83 -7.51 -3.31
CA ALA A 62 3.59 -6.51 -2.27
C ALA A 62 3.21 -5.15 -2.88
N ILE A 63 2.40 -4.38 -2.16
CA ILE A 63 2.09 -2.97 -2.41
C ILE A 63 2.61 -2.17 -1.21
N PHE A 64 3.34 -1.08 -1.46
CA PHE A 64 4.02 -0.35 -0.39
C PHE A 64 4.27 1.11 -0.76
N ALA A 65 4.42 1.95 0.26
CA ALA A 65 5.00 3.28 0.09
C ALA A 65 6.53 3.18 0.17
N LEU A 66 7.24 3.80 -0.76
CA LEU A 66 8.69 3.86 -0.78
C LEU A 66 9.13 5.31 -0.57
N LEU A 67 9.73 5.60 0.57
CA LEU A 67 10.31 6.89 0.93
C LEU A 67 11.80 6.91 0.58
N ARG A 68 12.27 7.97 -0.06
CA ARG A 68 13.70 8.26 -0.21
C ARG A 68 14.14 9.26 0.84
N GLU A 69 14.88 8.78 1.84
CA GLU A 69 15.34 9.60 2.95
C GLU A 69 16.58 10.42 2.55
N ASP A 70 17.49 9.82 1.79
CA ASP A 70 18.67 10.47 1.23
C ASP A 70 19.18 9.70 -0.02
N ASP A 71 20.45 9.90 -0.40
CA ASP A 71 21.05 9.24 -1.56
C ASP A 71 21.36 7.74 -1.36
N ALA A 72 21.47 7.29 -0.11
CA ALA A 72 21.83 5.93 0.24
C ALA A 72 20.73 5.19 1.01
N HIS A 73 19.67 5.86 1.46
CA HIS A 73 18.64 5.27 2.30
C HIS A 73 17.26 5.38 1.67
N LEU A 74 16.63 4.20 1.49
CA LEU A 74 15.22 4.06 1.17
C LEU A 74 14.52 3.34 2.31
N LEU A 75 13.33 3.81 2.66
CA LEU A 75 12.43 3.18 3.61
C LEU A 75 11.19 2.68 2.88
N MET A 76 10.95 1.38 2.96
CA MET A 76 9.79 0.71 2.41
C MET A 76 8.80 0.45 3.55
N LEU A 77 7.59 1.01 3.43
CA LEU A 77 6.51 0.91 4.40
C LEU A 77 5.50 -0.13 3.91
N LEU A 78 5.41 -1.24 4.65
CA LEU A 78 4.59 -2.40 4.33
C LEU A 78 3.31 -2.41 5.19
N PRO A 79 2.15 -2.03 4.64
CA PRO A 79 0.88 -2.10 5.37
C PRO A 79 0.42 -3.53 5.68
N ASP A 80 0.90 -4.51 4.92
CA ASP A 80 0.55 -5.92 5.07
C ASP A 80 1.50 -6.71 5.99
N GLY A 81 2.36 -6.01 6.74
CA GLY A 81 3.39 -6.63 7.57
C GLY A 81 4.50 -7.26 6.73
N ASN A 82 4.89 -8.51 7.04
CA ASN A 82 5.80 -9.39 6.28
C ASN A 82 7.24 -8.87 5.98
N ALA A 83 7.74 -7.85 6.68
CA ALA A 83 9.04 -7.24 6.37
C ALA A 83 10.21 -8.23 6.38
N ALA A 84 10.21 -9.21 7.29
CA ALA A 84 11.24 -10.24 7.35
C ALA A 84 11.27 -11.13 6.09
N GLU A 85 10.09 -11.52 5.60
CA GLU A 85 9.93 -12.32 4.39
C GLU A 85 10.40 -11.52 3.17
N ILE A 86 9.90 -10.29 3.02
CA ILE A 86 10.26 -9.42 1.90
C ILE A 86 11.76 -9.10 1.89
N ALA A 87 12.34 -8.73 3.03
CA ALA A 87 13.78 -8.47 3.13
C ALA A 87 14.61 -9.70 2.75
N THR A 88 14.19 -10.89 3.19
CA THR A 88 14.87 -12.16 2.86
C THR A 88 14.79 -12.44 1.36
N GLN A 89 13.62 -12.29 0.75
CA GLN A 89 13.46 -12.56 -0.67
C GLN A 89 14.20 -11.52 -1.53
N LEU A 90 14.11 -10.22 -1.22
CA LEU A 90 14.83 -9.16 -1.92
C LEU A 90 16.36 -9.34 -1.83
N SER A 91 16.86 -9.82 -0.68
CA SER A 91 18.30 -10.05 -0.48
C SER A 91 18.89 -11.07 -1.47
N ARG A 92 18.07 -11.98 -2.01
CA ARG A 92 18.51 -12.97 -3.03
C ARG A 92 18.91 -12.31 -4.35
N PHE A 93 18.42 -11.10 -4.61
CA PHE A 93 18.73 -10.33 -5.82
C PHE A 93 19.93 -9.39 -5.63
N VAL A 94 20.50 -9.32 -4.43
CA VAL A 94 21.68 -8.48 -4.13
C VAL A 94 22.93 -9.20 -4.64
N PHE A 95 23.31 -8.92 -5.89
CA PHE A 95 24.54 -9.44 -6.50
C PHE A 95 25.52 -8.31 -6.81
N ARG A 96 26.68 -8.31 -6.15
CA ARG A 96 27.77 -7.32 -6.34
C ARG A 96 27.36 -5.85 -6.15
N ARG A 97 26.24 -5.60 -5.47
CA ARG A 97 25.73 -4.26 -5.16
C ARG A 97 26.16 -3.83 -3.76
N LYS A 98 26.53 -2.57 -3.60
CA LYS A 98 26.85 -1.93 -2.32
C LYS A 98 25.57 -1.45 -1.62
N LEU A 99 24.75 -2.40 -1.16
CA LEU A 99 23.62 -2.13 -0.27
C LEU A 99 23.45 -3.25 0.75
N LYS A 100 22.74 -2.93 1.83
CA LYS A 100 22.16 -3.85 2.81
C LYS A 100 20.65 -3.70 2.81
N ILE A 101 19.95 -4.81 2.98
CA ILE A 101 18.49 -4.85 3.13
C ILE A 101 18.21 -5.45 4.50
N GLY A 102 17.39 -4.79 5.30
CA GLY A 102 17.06 -5.25 6.65
C GLY A 102 15.73 -4.70 7.13
N ILE A 103 15.22 -5.30 8.21
CA ILE A 103 14.03 -4.80 8.89
C ILE A 103 14.39 -3.52 9.63
N ALA A 104 13.52 -2.51 9.58
CA ALA A 104 13.63 -1.32 10.41
C ALA A 104 12.57 -1.35 11.52
N THR A 105 12.97 -0.96 12.72
CA THR A 105 12.07 -0.83 13.87
C THR A 105 11.62 0.61 13.99
N LEU A 106 10.37 0.87 13.63
CA LEU A 106 9.70 2.15 13.77
C LEU A 106 8.35 1.93 14.45
N PHE A 107 7.91 2.89 15.25
CA PHE A 107 6.57 2.89 15.87
C PHE A 107 5.66 3.82 15.10
N ALA A 108 4.50 3.30 14.66
CA ALA A 108 3.56 4.03 13.83
C ALA A 108 2.34 4.51 14.60
N TYR A 109 1.94 5.73 14.27
CA TYR A 109 0.73 6.36 14.79
C TYR A 109 -0.06 6.98 13.63
N GLY A 110 -1.34 6.62 13.54
CA GLY A 110 -2.26 7.11 12.52
C GLY A 110 -3.19 8.18 13.06
N GLY A 111 -3.31 9.29 12.33
CA GLY A 111 -4.29 10.34 12.56
C GLY A 111 -5.20 10.52 11.34
N PHE A 112 -6.44 10.96 11.57
CA PHE A 112 -7.47 11.16 10.52
C PHE A 112 -7.72 12.66 10.26
N ALA A 113 -6.63 13.42 10.22
CA ALA A 113 -6.58 14.83 9.88
C ALA A 113 -5.48 15.04 8.83
N ALA A 114 -5.43 16.24 8.24
CA ALA A 114 -4.33 16.57 7.35
C ALA A 114 -3.01 16.71 8.15
N PRO A 115 -1.86 16.35 7.56
CA PRO A 115 -0.56 16.56 8.19
C PRO A 115 -0.25 18.04 8.39
N GLU A 116 0.59 18.33 9.37
CA GLU A 116 1.00 19.70 9.68
C GLU A 116 2.14 20.18 8.76
N HIS A 117 3.10 19.30 8.44
CA HIS A 117 4.33 19.65 7.72
C HIS A 117 4.49 18.85 6.43
N ALA A 118 4.14 17.56 6.45
CA ALA A 118 4.10 16.75 5.24
C ALA A 118 3.01 17.25 4.28
N HIS A 119 3.21 17.07 2.97
CA HIS A 119 2.22 17.48 1.97
C HIS A 119 2.34 16.63 0.71
N ALA A 120 1.27 15.94 0.34
CA ALA A 120 1.23 15.04 -0.81
C ALA A 120 2.39 14.01 -0.75
N ALA A 121 3.25 13.98 -1.78
CA ALA A 121 4.38 13.06 -1.85
C ALA A 121 5.58 13.50 -1.01
N ARG A 122 5.59 14.72 -0.45
CA ARG A 122 6.70 15.22 0.37
C ARG A 122 6.50 14.84 1.83
N ALA A 123 7.44 14.08 2.37
CA ALA A 123 7.53 13.76 3.79
C ALA A 123 8.23 14.89 4.56
N GLU A 124 7.90 15.03 5.84
CA GLU A 124 8.74 15.77 6.78
C GLU A 124 9.61 14.76 7.53
N ILE A 125 10.92 14.81 7.29
CA ILE A 125 11.91 13.88 7.88
C ILE A 125 12.69 14.63 8.95
N GLY A 126 12.30 14.44 10.21
CA GLY A 126 13.02 14.95 11.37
C GLY A 126 14.01 13.93 11.94
N THR A 127 14.79 14.35 12.93
CA THR A 127 15.73 13.48 13.65
C THR A 127 15.04 12.40 14.48
N GLN A 128 13.82 12.68 14.97
CA GLN A 128 13.07 11.80 15.87
C GLN A 128 11.87 11.14 15.20
N ARG A 129 11.29 11.79 14.20
CA ARG A 129 10.05 11.35 13.56
C ARG A 129 10.02 11.65 12.08
N ILE A 130 9.24 10.86 11.36
CA ILE A 130 8.85 11.10 9.97
C ILE A 130 7.33 11.33 9.96
N GLU A 131 6.87 12.40 9.30
CA GLU A 131 5.45 12.64 9.01
C GLU A 131 5.18 12.41 7.52
N LEU A 132 4.09 11.71 7.23
CA LEU A 132 3.65 11.35 5.87
C LEU A 132 2.16 11.67 5.68
N ASP A 133 1.83 12.18 4.50
CA ASP A 133 0.45 12.39 4.04
C ASP A 133 -0.08 11.13 3.32
N LEU A 134 -0.69 10.20 4.05
CA LEU A 134 -1.28 8.97 3.47
C LEU A 134 -2.80 9.11 3.21
N GLY A 135 -3.29 10.33 3.06
CA GLY A 135 -4.69 10.65 2.85
C GLY A 135 -5.00 11.20 1.45
N SER A 136 -6.23 11.69 1.32
CA SER A 136 -6.68 12.54 0.22
C SER A 136 -7.40 13.76 0.81
N THR A 137 -7.78 14.73 -0.02
CA THR A 137 -8.61 15.85 0.44
C THR A 137 -9.93 15.40 1.08
N ALA A 138 -10.55 14.33 0.55
CA ALA A 138 -11.83 13.82 1.06
C ALA A 138 -11.67 12.88 2.27
N LEU A 139 -10.52 12.22 2.40
CA LEU A 139 -10.18 11.33 3.51
C LEU A 139 -8.75 11.64 3.98
N PRO A 140 -8.55 12.74 4.72
CA PRO A 140 -7.23 13.16 5.16
C PRO A 140 -6.70 12.17 6.21
N ARG A 141 -5.42 11.81 6.08
CA ARG A 141 -4.71 10.94 7.01
C ARG A 141 -3.25 11.31 7.13
N THR A 142 -2.78 11.26 8.36
CA THR A 142 -1.38 11.48 8.72
C THR A 142 -0.82 10.20 9.31
N LEU A 143 0.35 9.79 8.83
CA LEU A 143 1.16 8.75 9.46
C LEU A 143 2.37 9.40 10.11
N LEU A 144 2.56 9.14 11.40
CA LEU A 144 3.77 9.46 12.14
C LEU A 144 4.57 8.19 12.39
N LEU A 145 5.87 8.23 12.09
CA LEU A 145 6.81 7.16 12.38
C LEU A 145 7.89 7.65 13.34
N TYR A 146 8.06 6.97 14.47
CA TYR A 146 9.13 7.26 15.43
C TYR A 146 10.18 6.16 15.39
N SER A 147 11.46 6.55 15.40
CA SER A 147 12.56 5.58 15.48
C SER A 147 12.71 5.01 16.88
N ALA A 148 13.37 3.86 16.98
CA ALA A 148 13.77 3.29 18.26
C ALA A 148 14.76 4.19 19.05
N ASP A 149 15.45 5.12 18.37
CA ASP A 149 16.30 6.13 19.03
C ASP A 149 15.48 7.26 19.66
N ALA A 150 14.31 7.57 19.08
CA ALA A 150 13.40 8.59 19.59
C ALA A 150 12.51 8.08 20.73
N LEU A 151 12.04 6.83 20.61
CA LEU A 151 11.22 6.16 21.60
C LEU A 151 11.87 4.82 21.95
N ALA A 152 12.26 4.62 23.21
CA ALA A 152 12.82 3.32 23.63
C ALA A 152 11.78 2.18 23.54
N THR A 153 10.51 2.52 23.74
CA THR A 153 9.36 1.62 23.64
C THR A 153 8.19 2.39 23.00
N PRO A 154 7.27 1.73 22.28
CA PRO A 154 6.09 2.41 21.76
C PRO A 154 5.27 3.00 22.91
N ILE A 155 4.80 4.23 22.72
CA ILE A 155 3.74 4.83 23.55
C ILE A 155 2.44 4.21 23.08
N GLU A 156 1.74 3.48 23.95
CA GLU A 156 0.49 2.83 23.56
C GLU A 156 -0.69 3.80 23.63
N LEU A 157 -1.39 3.95 22.50
CA LEU A 157 -2.60 4.76 22.33
C LEU A 157 -3.76 3.84 21.90
N PRO A 158 -5.04 4.29 21.93
CA PRO A 158 -6.12 3.51 21.34
C PRO A 158 -5.79 3.10 19.91
N SER A 159 -5.98 1.81 19.58
CA SER A 159 -5.64 1.29 18.25
C SER A 159 -6.43 2.00 17.15
N ALA A 160 -5.71 2.40 16.10
CA ALA A 160 -6.26 2.93 14.87
C ALA A 160 -6.32 1.89 13.74
N ASP A 161 -5.90 0.63 13.97
CA ASP A 161 -5.69 -0.37 12.92
C ASP A 161 -6.95 -0.63 12.08
N ALA A 162 -8.09 -0.83 12.74
CA ALA A 162 -9.35 -1.14 12.06
C ALA A 162 -9.83 0.02 11.18
N GLN A 163 -9.78 1.25 11.69
CA GLN A 163 -10.18 2.43 10.93
C GLN A 163 -9.19 2.71 9.81
N TRP A 164 -7.89 2.54 10.06
CA TRP A 164 -6.84 2.73 9.07
C TRP A 164 -6.98 1.75 7.89
N ARG A 165 -7.22 0.46 8.18
CA ARG A 165 -7.52 -0.56 7.17
C ARG A 165 -8.79 -0.25 6.38
N THR A 166 -9.84 0.22 7.05
CA THR A 166 -11.09 0.64 6.39
C THR A 166 -10.82 1.80 5.42
N THR A 167 -10.04 2.80 5.83
CA THR A 167 -9.69 3.93 4.97
C THR A 167 -8.77 3.54 3.82
N ASP A 168 -7.87 2.57 3.99
CA ASP A 168 -7.09 2.00 2.88
C ASP A 168 -8.02 1.45 1.79
N LEU A 169 -9.02 0.65 2.17
CA LEU A 169 -10.00 0.11 1.23
C LEU A 169 -10.84 1.22 0.56
N GLN A 170 -11.26 2.24 1.31
CA GLN A 170 -11.98 3.38 0.74
C GLN A 170 -11.17 4.11 -0.33
N LEU A 171 -9.86 4.26 -0.12
CA LEU A 171 -8.93 4.87 -1.08
C LEU A 171 -8.52 3.93 -2.23
N GLY A 172 -8.91 2.65 -2.15
CA GLY A 172 -8.58 1.63 -3.16
C GLY A 172 -7.21 1.00 -2.98
N LEU A 173 -6.59 1.13 -1.81
CA LEU A 173 -5.37 0.43 -1.45
C LEU A 173 -5.72 -0.99 -0.97
N ALA A 174 -5.45 -1.98 -1.81
CA ALA A 174 -5.63 -3.38 -1.44
C ALA A 174 -4.54 -3.84 -0.45
N ARG A 175 -4.98 -4.53 0.62
CA ARG A 175 -4.11 -5.25 1.56
C ARG A 175 -4.09 -6.73 1.24
N LEU A 176 -2.93 -7.27 0.89
CA LEU A 176 -2.76 -8.64 0.36
C LEU A 176 -2.29 -9.59 1.45
N VAL A 177 -3.26 -10.30 2.04
CA VAL A 177 -2.98 -11.50 2.85
C VAL A 177 -2.23 -12.54 2.02
N GLU A 178 -1.52 -13.47 2.67
CA GLU A 178 -0.66 -14.47 2.01
C GLU A 178 -1.35 -15.17 0.83
N GLY A 179 -2.58 -15.65 1.03
CA GLY A 179 -3.35 -16.32 -0.02
C GLY A 179 -3.71 -15.47 -1.23
N GLN A 180 -3.64 -14.13 -1.13
CA GLN A 180 -3.99 -13.20 -2.22
C GLN A 180 -2.74 -12.63 -2.93
N ARG A 181 -1.54 -12.88 -2.41
CA ARG A 181 -0.29 -12.50 -3.08
C ARG A 181 -0.09 -13.34 -4.33
N GLU A 182 0.60 -12.77 -5.31
CA GLU A 182 0.94 -13.41 -6.58
C GLU A 182 -0.26 -13.85 -7.46
N GLN A 183 -1.49 -13.52 -7.09
CA GLN A 183 -2.68 -13.82 -7.89
C GLN A 183 -3.01 -12.71 -8.90
N TRP A 184 -2.78 -11.46 -8.50
CA TRP A 184 -3.30 -10.29 -9.19
C TRP A 184 -2.24 -9.57 -10.02
N THR A 185 -2.65 -8.99 -11.14
CA THR A 185 -1.83 -8.01 -11.88
C THR A 185 -2.02 -6.61 -11.30
N PRO A 186 -1.06 -5.68 -11.49
CA PRO A 186 -1.21 -4.28 -11.06
C PRO A 186 -2.50 -3.62 -11.53
N GLN A 187 -2.91 -3.88 -12.78
CA GLN A 187 -4.14 -3.31 -13.35
C GLN A 187 -5.41 -3.85 -12.68
N GLN A 188 -5.43 -5.15 -12.33
CA GLN A 188 -6.57 -5.72 -11.61
C GLN A 188 -6.75 -5.08 -10.22
N LEU A 189 -5.64 -4.70 -9.58
CA LEU A 189 -5.65 -4.00 -8.29
C LEU A 189 -5.73 -2.47 -8.43
N ALA A 190 -6.03 -1.97 -9.63
CA ALA A 190 -6.12 -0.54 -9.93
C ALA A 190 -4.91 0.28 -9.46
N LEU A 191 -3.70 -0.30 -9.52
CA LEU A 191 -2.47 0.35 -9.07
C LEU A 191 -2.06 1.55 -9.93
N ASP A 192 -2.67 1.72 -11.10
CA ASP A 192 -2.57 2.93 -11.92
C ASP A 192 -3.18 4.14 -11.22
N ARG A 193 -4.27 3.96 -10.47
CA ARG A 193 -4.87 5.03 -9.65
C ARG A 193 -3.96 5.51 -8.54
N LEU A 194 -3.07 4.64 -8.06
CA LEU A 194 -2.07 4.97 -7.05
C LEU A 194 -0.75 5.45 -7.67
N GLN A 195 -0.63 5.41 -9.00
CA GLN A 195 0.64 5.58 -9.73
C GLN A 195 1.74 4.62 -9.26
N ALA A 196 1.39 3.42 -8.79
CA ALA A 196 2.33 2.50 -8.13
C ALA A 196 3.22 1.69 -9.09
N TYR A 197 3.18 1.98 -10.40
CA TYR A 197 4.06 1.40 -11.39
C TYR A 197 4.29 2.37 -12.56
N SER A 198 5.43 2.23 -13.23
CA SER A 198 5.80 3.02 -14.39
C SER A 198 5.96 2.13 -15.62
N VAL A 199 5.22 2.47 -16.69
CA VAL A 199 5.40 1.85 -18.01
C VAL A 199 6.48 2.53 -18.85
N LYS A 200 7.07 3.62 -18.34
CA LYS A 200 8.07 4.44 -19.04
C LYS A 200 9.51 4.17 -18.57
N LYS A 201 9.69 3.57 -17.39
CA LYS A 201 11.02 3.25 -16.84
C LYS A 201 11.68 2.06 -17.55
N GLY A 202 12.96 1.85 -17.22
CA GLY A 202 13.72 0.68 -17.66
C GLY A 202 13.18 -0.65 -17.12
N CYS A 203 13.88 -1.74 -17.44
CA CYS A 203 13.45 -3.10 -17.13
C CYS A 203 13.29 -3.37 -15.62
N TYR A 204 12.19 -4.03 -15.25
CA TYR A 204 11.94 -4.61 -13.93
C TYR A 204 11.18 -5.95 -14.06
N PRO A 205 11.23 -6.85 -13.06
CA PRO A 205 10.53 -8.13 -13.12
C PRO A 205 9.03 -7.98 -13.41
N GLY A 206 8.54 -8.72 -14.41
CA GLY A 206 7.12 -8.70 -14.79
C GLY A 206 6.67 -7.52 -15.64
N GLN A 207 7.56 -6.58 -15.99
CA GLN A 207 7.23 -5.40 -16.81
C GLN A 207 6.56 -5.76 -18.13
N GLU A 208 7.00 -6.82 -18.83
CA GLU A 208 6.44 -7.22 -20.12
C GLU A 208 4.91 -7.43 -20.04
N ILE A 209 4.44 -8.08 -18.98
CA ILE A 209 3.01 -8.34 -18.76
C ILE A 209 2.26 -7.05 -18.45
N VAL A 210 2.86 -6.17 -17.64
CA VAL A 210 2.29 -4.87 -17.27
C VAL A 210 2.18 -3.98 -18.51
N ALA A 211 3.27 -3.84 -19.28
CA ALA A 211 3.34 -3.04 -20.48
C ALA A 211 2.40 -3.55 -21.58
N ARG A 212 2.35 -4.87 -21.81
CA ARG A 212 1.43 -5.46 -22.78
C ARG A 212 -0.03 -5.15 -22.44
N THR A 213 -0.40 -5.23 -21.16
CA THR A 213 -1.76 -4.91 -20.71
C THR A 213 -2.08 -3.42 -20.84
N HIS A 214 -1.09 -2.54 -20.72
CA HIS A 214 -1.26 -1.09 -20.87
C HIS A 214 -1.34 -0.65 -22.35
N PHE A 215 -0.46 -1.16 -23.22
CA PHE A 215 -0.33 -0.67 -24.60
C PHE A 215 -1.11 -1.48 -25.64
N LEU A 216 -1.27 -2.79 -25.43
CA LEU A 216 -1.85 -3.71 -26.43
C LEU A 216 -3.16 -4.35 -25.94
N GLY A 217 -3.33 -4.44 -24.63
CA GLY A 217 -4.54 -4.96 -24.00
C GLY A 217 -5.46 -3.83 -23.55
N LYS A 218 -6.76 -4.13 -23.45
CA LYS A 218 -7.66 -3.42 -22.54
C LYS A 218 -7.74 -4.23 -21.25
N ALA A 219 -7.67 -3.57 -20.09
CA ALA A 219 -8.00 -4.23 -18.83
C ALA A 219 -9.43 -4.78 -18.93
N LYS A 220 -9.62 -6.08 -18.70
CA LYS A 220 -10.94 -6.71 -18.73
C LYS A 220 -11.61 -6.76 -17.36
N ARG A 221 -10.84 -6.46 -16.32
CA ARG A 221 -11.28 -6.46 -14.93
C ARG A 221 -10.77 -5.23 -14.22
N ALA A 222 -11.55 -4.75 -13.26
CA ALA A 222 -11.28 -3.58 -12.46
C ALA A 222 -11.54 -3.85 -10.98
N LEU A 223 -10.88 -3.06 -10.13
CA LEU A 223 -11.08 -3.09 -8.69
C LEU A 223 -12.34 -2.29 -8.34
N GLN A 224 -13.24 -2.91 -7.59
CA GLN A 224 -14.49 -2.33 -7.11
C GLN A 224 -14.50 -2.37 -5.59
N LEU A 225 -14.89 -1.25 -4.96
CA LEU A 225 -15.22 -1.24 -3.54
C LEU A 225 -16.65 -1.72 -3.34
N LEU A 226 -16.84 -2.63 -2.40
CA LEU A 226 -18.11 -3.18 -1.97
C LEU A 226 -18.29 -2.90 -0.47
N GLU A 227 -19.52 -2.65 -0.07
CA GLU A 227 -19.96 -2.78 1.31
C GLU A 227 -20.77 -4.06 1.46
N THR A 228 -20.48 -4.87 2.46
CA THR A 228 -21.08 -6.18 2.71
C THR A 228 -21.99 -6.14 3.93
N ASP A 229 -23.06 -6.94 3.92
CA ASP A 229 -24.03 -7.01 5.02
C ASP A 229 -23.46 -7.73 6.26
N ALA A 230 -22.40 -8.53 6.07
CA ALA A 230 -21.66 -9.19 7.13
C ALA A 230 -20.20 -9.40 6.72
N ALA A 231 -19.39 -9.94 7.64
CA ALA A 231 -18.00 -10.29 7.37
C ALA A 231 -17.90 -11.31 6.23
N VAL A 232 -16.97 -11.04 5.31
CA VAL A 232 -16.61 -11.90 4.18
C VAL A 232 -15.10 -12.12 4.20
N ASP A 233 -14.64 -13.15 3.49
CA ASP A 233 -13.23 -13.51 3.45
C ASP A 233 -12.58 -13.11 2.11
N ALA A 234 -11.29 -12.77 2.17
CA ALA A 234 -10.50 -12.60 0.96
C ALA A 234 -10.40 -13.93 0.20
N GLY A 235 -10.80 -13.92 -1.07
CA GLY A 235 -10.95 -15.11 -1.91
C GLY A 235 -12.41 -15.52 -2.15
N ASP A 236 -13.37 -14.96 -1.41
CA ASP A 236 -14.79 -15.21 -1.65
C ASP A 236 -15.19 -14.83 -3.08
N ALA A 237 -16.05 -15.64 -3.69
CA ALA A 237 -16.65 -15.31 -4.98
C ALA A 237 -17.61 -14.13 -4.83
N VAL A 238 -17.60 -13.24 -5.82
CA VAL A 238 -18.63 -12.20 -5.97
C VAL A 238 -19.57 -12.62 -7.10
N ALA A 239 -20.86 -12.62 -6.83
CA ALA A 239 -21.91 -13.01 -7.76
C ALA A 239 -22.92 -11.90 -8.03
N LEU A 240 -23.44 -11.89 -9.25
CA LEU A 240 -24.56 -11.08 -9.72
C LEU A 240 -25.61 -12.03 -10.30
N ASP A 241 -26.86 -11.91 -9.87
CA ASP A 241 -27.97 -12.79 -10.29
C ASP A 241 -27.64 -14.29 -10.16
N GLY A 242 -26.94 -14.66 -9.08
CA GLY A 242 -26.51 -16.03 -8.79
C GLY A 242 -25.31 -16.53 -9.60
N SER A 243 -24.79 -15.74 -10.54
CA SER A 243 -23.62 -16.09 -11.36
C SER A 243 -22.35 -15.46 -10.81
N ALA A 244 -21.29 -16.26 -10.59
CA ALA A 244 -20.00 -15.74 -10.13
C ALA A 244 -19.33 -14.87 -11.21
N ILE A 245 -19.09 -13.60 -10.88
CA ILE A 245 -18.51 -12.60 -11.78
C ILE A 245 -17.09 -12.21 -11.37
N GLY A 246 -16.71 -12.36 -10.11
CA GLY A 246 -15.40 -11.94 -9.63
C GLY A 246 -15.04 -12.50 -8.26
N THR A 247 -14.08 -11.85 -7.61
CA THR A 247 -13.47 -12.38 -6.38
C THR A 247 -13.10 -11.24 -5.45
N VAL A 248 -13.36 -11.41 -4.15
CA VAL A 248 -12.91 -10.52 -3.09
C VAL A 248 -11.39 -10.65 -2.92
N VAL A 249 -10.68 -9.53 -2.89
CA VAL A 249 -9.22 -9.47 -2.79
C VAL A 249 -8.76 -9.03 -1.40
N SER A 250 -9.46 -8.08 -0.80
CA SER A 250 -9.06 -7.48 0.47
C SER A 250 -10.30 -7.07 1.26
N VAL A 251 -10.25 -7.17 2.58
CA VAL A 251 -11.39 -6.95 3.49
C VAL A 251 -10.98 -6.11 4.70
N ALA A 252 -11.87 -5.22 5.15
CA ALA A 252 -11.73 -4.48 6.40
C ALA A 252 -13.11 -4.07 6.93
N GLY A 253 -13.48 -4.61 8.10
CA GLY A 253 -14.82 -4.39 8.65
C GLY A 253 -15.90 -4.95 7.71
N ASN A 254 -16.82 -4.09 7.29
CA ASN A 254 -17.86 -4.40 6.31
C ASN A 254 -17.51 -3.93 4.88
N LEU A 255 -16.27 -3.52 4.63
CA LEU A 255 -15.79 -3.16 3.30
C LEU A 255 -14.96 -4.29 2.70
N ALA A 256 -15.09 -4.45 1.39
CA ALA A 256 -14.32 -5.39 0.59
C ALA A 256 -13.90 -4.73 -0.73
N LEU A 257 -12.65 -4.94 -1.13
CA LEU A 257 -12.22 -4.69 -2.52
C LEU A 257 -12.35 -5.99 -3.30
N ALA A 258 -13.02 -5.94 -4.46
CA ALA A 258 -13.23 -7.08 -5.32
C ALA A 258 -12.78 -6.78 -6.76
N VAL A 259 -12.26 -7.79 -7.45
CA VAL A 259 -11.86 -7.69 -8.86
C VAL A 259 -12.99 -8.24 -9.73
N LEU A 260 -13.69 -7.33 -10.41
CA LEU A 260 -14.88 -7.60 -11.21
C LEU A 260 -14.63 -7.27 -12.71
N PRO A 261 -15.44 -7.79 -13.65
CA PRO A 261 -15.37 -7.40 -15.05
C PRO A 261 -15.54 -5.89 -15.24
N LEU A 262 -14.64 -5.26 -16.01
CA LEU A 262 -14.63 -3.80 -16.22
C LEU A 262 -15.87 -3.30 -16.97
N GLU A 263 -16.43 -4.14 -17.86
CA GLU A 263 -17.59 -3.78 -18.68
C GLU A 263 -18.92 -3.79 -17.90
N LEU A 264 -18.92 -4.31 -16.67
CA LEU A 264 -20.10 -4.26 -15.81
C LEU A 264 -20.29 -2.84 -15.27
N THR A 265 -21.42 -2.23 -15.63
CA THR A 265 -21.86 -0.99 -14.98
C THR A 265 -22.58 -1.36 -13.71
N LEU A 266 -21.95 -1.08 -12.56
CA LEU A 266 -22.50 -1.34 -11.24
C LEU A 266 -22.83 0.00 -10.58
N ASP A 267 -24.12 0.25 -10.35
CA ASP A 267 -24.56 1.42 -9.59
C ASP A 267 -24.70 1.08 -8.09
N ALA A 268 -24.92 2.10 -7.27
CA ALA A 268 -25.06 1.91 -5.82
C ALA A 268 -26.29 1.06 -5.41
N GLY A 269 -27.26 0.86 -6.32
CA GLY A 269 -28.44 0.04 -6.11
C GLY A 269 -28.26 -1.41 -6.57
N THR A 270 -27.17 -1.72 -7.26
CA THR A 270 -26.92 -3.07 -7.78
C THR A 270 -26.67 -4.04 -6.64
N ALA A 271 -27.55 -5.04 -6.51
CA ALA A 271 -27.44 -6.07 -5.49
C ALA A 271 -26.44 -7.15 -5.94
N LEU A 272 -25.38 -7.32 -5.16
CA LEU A 272 -24.37 -8.36 -5.33
C LEU A 272 -24.41 -9.33 -4.16
N GLN A 273 -23.76 -10.48 -4.34
CA GLN A 273 -23.44 -11.39 -3.24
C GLN A 273 -21.92 -11.54 -3.17
N ALA A 274 -21.34 -11.35 -1.99
CA ALA A 274 -19.95 -11.68 -1.70
C ALA A 274 -19.92 -12.86 -0.72
N GLY A 275 -19.38 -13.99 -1.16
CA GLY A 275 -19.54 -15.26 -0.45
C GLY A 275 -21.02 -15.62 -0.32
N ARG A 276 -21.53 -15.65 0.92
CA ARG A 276 -22.95 -15.91 1.23
C ARG A 276 -23.73 -14.66 1.66
N HIS A 277 -23.10 -13.48 1.61
CA HIS A 277 -23.62 -12.24 2.19
C HIS A 277 -23.98 -11.25 1.09
N GLY A 278 -25.03 -10.47 1.30
CA GLY A 278 -25.38 -9.37 0.40
C GLY A 278 -24.27 -8.33 0.36
N ALA A 279 -24.08 -7.72 -0.80
CA ALA A 279 -23.08 -6.69 -1.03
C ALA A 279 -23.61 -5.63 -1.98
N ARG A 280 -23.11 -4.40 -1.83
CA ARG A 280 -23.47 -3.24 -2.67
C ARG A 280 -22.23 -2.47 -3.12
N PRO A 281 -22.15 -2.04 -4.38
CA PRO A 281 -21.05 -1.21 -4.86
C PRO A 281 -20.97 0.13 -4.12
N ARG A 282 -19.73 0.57 -3.85
CA ARG A 282 -19.40 1.89 -3.33
C ARG A 282 -18.36 2.55 -4.23
N ALA A 283 -18.41 3.87 -4.32
CA ALA A 283 -17.38 4.63 -5.02
C ALA A 283 -16.07 4.59 -4.23
N LEU A 284 -14.96 4.45 -4.95
CA LEU A 284 -13.63 4.62 -4.38
C LEU A 284 -13.33 6.12 -4.23
N THR A 285 -12.72 6.50 -3.12
CA THR A 285 -12.20 7.85 -2.93
C THR A 285 -10.94 8.04 -3.77
N THR A 286 -10.81 9.20 -4.43
CA THR A 286 -9.65 9.57 -5.26
C THR A 286 -8.62 10.38 -4.48
N GLY A 287 -7.45 10.64 -5.04
CA GLY A 287 -6.46 11.56 -4.46
C GLY A 287 -5.35 10.88 -3.65
N LEU A 288 -5.18 9.56 -3.79
CA LEU A 288 -4.07 8.82 -3.16
C LEU A 288 -2.87 8.64 -4.11
N GLU A 289 -2.96 9.10 -5.36
CA GLU A 289 -1.83 9.15 -6.29
C GLU A 289 -0.69 10.01 -5.74
N ARG A 290 0.55 9.53 -5.88
CA ARG A 290 1.77 10.14 -5.35
C ARG A 290 2.96 9.85 -6.25
#